data_AF-A0AAW5FPS7-F1
#
_entry.id   AF-A0AAW5FPS7-F1
#
_cell.length_a   1.000
_cell.length_b   1.000
_cell.length_c   1.000
_cell.angle_alpha   90.00
_cell.angle_beta   90.00
_cell.angle_gamma   90.00
#
_symmetry.space_group_name_H-M   'P 1'
#
loop_
_entity.id
_entity.type
_entity.pdbx_description
1 polymer ?
#
loop_
_entity_poly.entity_id
_entity_poly.type
_entity_poly.pdbx_seq_one_letter_code
_entity_poly.pdbx_strand_id
1 'polypeptide(L)'
;MTGRDFERVAAAVWAGNWRADPQAKQWVGRAVAKALGYDLDDRADKAGVKQLIKYWLGTGALVVVERQTEKREMKEFVEVSEKVE
;
A
#
# COMPACT_ATOMS: atom_id res chain seq x y z
N MET A 1 9.50 -7.54 11.16
CA MET A 1 8.94 -6.21 10.82
C MET A 1 8.62 -5.49 12.11
N THR A 2 9.15 -4.29 12.29
CA THR A 2 8.99 -3.49 13.52
C THR A 2 7.88 -2.44 13.33
N GLY A 3 7.36 -1.87 14.42
CA GLY A 3 6.39 -0.77 14.33
C GLY A 3 6.91 0.40 13.49
N ARG A 4 8.23 0.66 13.55
CA ARG A 4 8.90 1.72 12.79
C ARG A 4 8.88 1.52 11.27
N ASP A 5 8.87 0.26 10.83
CA ASP A 5 8.73 -0.07 9.41
C ASP A 5 7.32 0.28 8.92
N PHE A 6 6.31 -0.04 9.72
CA PHE A 6 4.93 0.32 9.42
C PHE A 6 4.73 1.84 9.41
N GLU A 7 5.28 2.59 10.36
CA GLU A 7 5.16 4.06 10.38
C GLU A 7 5.71 4.71 9.10
N ARG A 8 6.85 4.23 8.60
CA ARG A 8 7.43 4.72 7.33
C ARG A 8 6.53 4.42 6.13
N VAL A 9 5.98 3.21 6.08
CA VAL A 9 5.04 2.81 5.04
C VAL A 9 3.76 3.63 5.14
N ALA A 10 3.21 3.80 6.35
CA ALA A 10 2.00 4.55 6.60
C ALA A 10 2.15 6.01 6.14
N ALA A 11 3.26 6.66 6.48
CA ALA A 11 3.58 8.01 6.00
C ALA A 11 3.66 8.08 4.45
N ALA A 12 4.28 7.10 3.80
CA ALA A 12 4.37 7.03 2.35
C ALA A 12 3.00 6.80 1.68
N VAL A 13 2.14 5.99 2.32
CA VAL A 13 0.77 5.74 1.86
C VAL A 13 -0.09 6.99 2.05
N TRP A 14 -0.03 7.66 3.20
CA TRP A 14 -0.76 8.91 3.47
C TRP A 14 -0.42 10.04 2.51
N ALA A 15 0.85 10.14 2.10
CA ALA A 15 1.32 11.22 1.22
C ALA A 15 0.86 11.07 -0.25
N GLY A 16 0.12 10.03 -0.60
CA GLY A 16 -0.25 9.76 -1.99
C GLY A 16 -1.58 9.04 -2.14
N ASN A 17 -2.01 8.90 -3.39
CA ASN A 17 -3.23 8.16 -3.73
C ASN A 17 -2.85 6.85 -4.41
N TRP A 18 -2.92 5.75 -3.66
CA TRP A 18 -2.36 4.46 -4.05
C TRP A 18 -3.43 3.44 -4.41
N ARG A 19 -3.27 2.78 -5.55
CA ARG A 19 -4.16 1.73 -6.04
C ARG A 19 -3.88 0.40 -5.35
N ALA A 20 -4.93 -0.39 -5.11
CA ALA A 20 -4.78 -1.77 -4.66
C ALA A 20 -4.20 -2.68 -5.76
N ASP A 21 -4.58 -2.42 -7.00
CA ASP A 21 -4.17 -3.22 -8.15
C ASP A 21 -2.65 -3.12 -8.44
N PRO A 22 -1.92 -4.26 -8.52
CA PRO A 22 -0.48 -4.28 -8.79
C PRO A 22 -0.09 -3.94 -10.23
N GLN A 23 -1.04 -3.92 -11.18
CA GLN A 23 -0.78 -3.52 -12.57
C GLN A 23 -0.91 -1.99 -12.74
N ALA A 24 -1.53 -1.30 -11.79
CA ALA A 24 -1.68 0.13 -11.82
C ALA A 24 -0.34 0.86 -11.68
N LYS A 25 -0.18 1.96 -12.42
CA LYS A 25 1.00 2.83 -12.33
C LYS A 25 1.25 3.32 -10.90
N GLN A 26 0.18 3.66 -10.18
CA GLN A 26 0.21 4.14 -8.79
C GLN A 26 -0.13 3.03 -7.79
N TRP A 27 0.37 1.81 -7.99
CA TRP A 27 0.17 0.71 -7.05
C TRP A 27 0.82 0.99 -5.67
N VAL A 28 0.11 0.66 -4.59
CA VAL A 28 0.59 0.83 -3.20
C VAL A 28 1.93 0.15 -2.91
N GLY A 29 2.26 -0.94 -3.62
CA GLY A 29 3.56 -1.59 -3.47
C GLY A 29 4.75 -0.69 -3.78
N ARG A 30 4.57 0.37 -4.59
CA ARG A 30 5.61 1.38 -4.81
C ARG A 30 5.89 2.22 -3.56
N ALA A 31 4.85 2.55 -2.79
CA ALA A 31 5.00 3.24 -1.50
C ALA A 31 5.75 2.37 -0.49
N VAL A 32 5.35 1.10 -0.38
CA VAL A 32 5.98 0.11 0.50
C VAL A 32 7.44 -0.09 0.13
N ALA A 33 7.72 -0.30 -1.17
CA ALA A 33 9.07 -0.50 -1.67
C ALA A 33 9.97 0.71 -1.40
N LYS A 34 9.49 1.92 -1.66
CA LYS A 34 10.23 3.16 -1.38
C LYS A 34 10.50 3.34 0.12
N ALA A 35 9.54 3.01 0.98
CA ALA A 35 9.66 3.18 2.43
C ALA A 35 10.65 2.18 3.07
N LEU A 36 10.74 0.97 2.52
CA LEU A 36 11.54 -0.13 3.06
C LEU A 36 12.82 -0.41 2.27
N GLY A 37 13.02 0.26 1.14
CA GLY A 37 14.18 0.08 0.27
C GLY A 37 14.17 -1.18 -0.58
N TYR A 38 12.97 -1.72 -0.89
CA TYR A 38 12.82 -2.88 -1.78
C TYR A 38 12.87 -2.48 -3.25
N ASP A 39 13.36 -3.39 -4.10
CA ASP A 39 13.32 -3.26 -5.54
C ASP A 39 12.12 -4.03 -6.12
N LEU A 40 11.25 -3.36 -6.89
CA LEU A 40 10.08 -4.00 -7.50
C LEU A 40 10.40 -4.75 -8.80
N ASP A 41 11.59 -4.57 -9.36
CA ASP A 41 12.11 -5.36 -10.48
C ASP A 41 12.71 -6.69 -10.00
N ASP A 42 13.15 -6.76 -8.74
CA ASP A 42 13.50 -8.03 -8.11
C ASP A 42 12.24 -8.83 -7.73
N ARG A 43 12.24 -10.12 -8.10
CA ARG A 43 11.07 -10.99 -7.91
C ARG A 43 10.84 -11.32 -6.44
N ALA A 44 11.90 -11.48 -5.65
CA ALA A 44 11.80 -11.84 -4.24
C ALA A 44 11.28 -10.64 -3.43
N ASP A 45 11.84 -9.45 -3.67
CA ASP A 45 11.41 -8.20 -3.07
C ASP A 45 9.95 -7.87 -3.42
N LYS A 46 9.58 -7.99 -4.70
CA LYS A 46 8.18 -7.80 -5.14
C LYS A 46 7.23 -8.78 -4.46
N ALA A 47 7.63 -10.04 -4.26
CA ALA A 47 6.83 -11.02 -3.55
C ALA A 47 6.70 -10.65 -2.06
N GLY A 48 7.78 -10.21 -1.43
CA GLY A 48 7.80 -9.70 -0.07
C GLY A 48 6.85 -8.52 0.11
N VAL A 49 6.93 -7.51 -0.76
CA VAL A 49 6.03 -6.35 -0.74
C VAL A 49 4.55 -6.76 -0.81
N LYS A 50 4.20 -7.70 -1.69
CA LYS A 50 2.82 -8.21 -1.78
C LYS A 50 2.38 -8.92 -0.49
N GLN A 51 3.26 -9.70 0.12
CA GLN A 51 2.96 -10.36 1.39
C GLN A 51 2.76 -9.35 2.52
N LEU A 52 3.57 -8.29 2.58
CA LEU A 52 3.43 -7.23 3.57
C LEU A 52 2.11 -6.47 3.43
N ILE A 53 1.75 -6.07 2.20
CA ILE A 53 0.45 -5.43 1.94
C ILE A 53 -0.69 -6.34 2.38
N LYS A 54 -0.66 -7.62 1.99
CA LYS A 54 -1.69 -8.60 2.38
C LYS A 54 -1.79 -8.75 3.90
N TYR A 55 -0.64 -8.81 4.59
CA TYR A 55 -0.59 -8.90 6.04
C TYR A 55 -1.26 -7.67 6.68
N TRP A 56 -0.88 -6.46 6.26
CA TRP A 56 -1.46 -5.23 6.84
C TRP A 56 -2.94 -5.05 6.55
N LEU A 57 -3.39 -5.42 5.35
CA LEU A 57 -4.81 -5.49 5.02
C LEU A 57 -5.54 -6.49 5.93
N GLY A 58 -4.94 -7.66 6.18
CA GLY A 58 -5.49 -8.68 7.08
C GLY A 58 -5.53 -8.24 8.55
N THR A 59 -4.58 -7.42 9.00
CA THR A 59 -4.58 -6.84 10.36
C THR A 59 -5.52 -5.64 10.50
N GLY A 60 -6.01 -5.07 9.40
CA GLY A 60 -6.78 -3.82 9.40
C GLY A 60 -5.94 -2.55 9.55
N ALA A 61 -4.61 -2.66 9.48
CA ALA A 61 -3.69 -1.51 9.50
C ALA A 61 -3.72 -0.73 8.17
N LEU A 62 -3.91 -1.45 7.06
CA LEU A 62 -4.29 -0.90 5.77
C LEU A 62 -5.73 -1.31 5.47
N VAL A 63 -6.45 -0.48 4.72
CA VAL A 63 -7.81 -0.77 4.26
C VAL A 63 -7.92 -0.50 2.76
N VAL A 64 -8.74 -1.31 2.08
CA VAL A 64 -9.11 -1.05 0.69
C VAL A 64 -10.37 -0.19 0.70
N VAL A 65 -10.33 0.94 0.01
CA VAL A 65 -11.47 1.84 -0.17
C VAL A 65 -11.80 1.97 -1.65
N GLU A 66 -13.09 1.93 -1.96
CA GLU A 66 -13.56 2.20 -3.32
C GLU A 66 -13.80 3.70 -3.48
N ARG A 67 -13.15 4.31 -4.47
CA ARG A 67 -13.34 5.72 -4.78
C ARG A 67 -13.62 5.91 -6.26
N GLN A 68 -14.50 6.86 -6.54
CA GLN A 68 -14.73 7.32 -7.89
C GLN A 68 -13.53 8.16 -8.36
N THR A 69 -13.06 7.85 -9.56
CA THR A 69 -11.98 8.60 -10.22
C THR A 69 -12.53 9.75 -11.05
N GLU A 70 -11.66 10.64 -11.53
CA GLU A 70 -12.02 11.76 -12.42
C GLU A 70 -12.78 11.31 -13.68
N LYS A 71 -12.53 10.07 -14.13
CA LYS A 71 -13.20 9.44 -15.28
C LYS A 71 -14.54 8.81 -14.91
N ARG A 72 -15.04 9.05 -13.69
CA ARG A 72 -16.26 8.44 -13.12
C ARG A 72 -16.20 6.92 -12.94
N GLU A 73 -15.04 6.30 -13.12
CA GLU A 73 -14.82 4.88 -12.85
C GLU A 73 -14.60 4.68 -11.35
N MET A 74 -15.31 3.71 -10.75
CA MET A 74 -15.04 3.21 -9.40
C MET A 74 -13.78 2.35 -9.43
N LYS A 75 -12.85 2.62 -8.51
CA LYS A 75 -11.60 1.85 -8.41
C LYS A 75 -11.16 1.73 -6.96
N GLU A 76 -10.41 0.67 -6.69
CA GLU A 76 -9.89 0.36 -5.37
C GLU A 76 -8.58 1.10 -5.09
N PHE A 77 -8.54 1.73 -3.93
CA PHE A 77 -7.38 2.40 -3.37
C PHE A 77 -7.03 1.79 -2.01
N VAL A 78 -5.78 1.93 -1.60
CA VAL A 78 -5.30 1.48 -0.29
C VAL A 78 -4.96 2.69 0.54
N GLU A 79 -5.52 2.73 1.74
CA GLU A 79 -5.29 3.76 2.74
C GLU A 79 -4.87 3.16 4.07
N VAL A 80 -4.28 3.97 4.92
CA VAL A 80 -4.01 3.58 6.30
C VAL A 80 -5.29 3.75 7.11
N SER A 81 -5.58 2.76 7.94
CA SER A 81 -6.73 2.83 8.83
C SER A 81 -6.54 3.93 9.88
N GLU A 82 -7.54 4.80 10.03
CA GLU A 82 -7.60 5.80 11.10
C GLU A 82 -7.91 5.20 12.46
N LYS A 83 -8.30 3.91 12.54
CA LYS A 83 -8.46 3.18 13.80
C LYS A 83 -7.09 2.78 14.35
N VAL A 84 -6.36 3.76 14.86
CA VAL A 84 -5.28 3.52 15.81
C VAL A 84 -5.91 3.81 17.18
N GLU A 85 -6.51 2.78 17.79
CA GLU A 85 -7.05 2.82 19.15
C GLU A 85 -6.05 2.19 20.13
#